data_AF-A0A937TQ14-F1
#
_entry.id   AF-A0A937TQ14-F1
#
_cell.length_a   1.000
_cell.length_b   1.000
_cell.length_c   1.000
_cell.angle_alpha   90.00
_cell.angle_beta   90.00
_cell.angle_gamma   90.00
#
_symmetry.space_group_name_H-M   'P 1'
#
loop_
_entity.id
_entity.type
_entity.pdbx_description
1 polymer ?
#
loop_
_entity_poly.entity_id
_entity_poly.type
_entity_poly.pdbx_seq_one_letter_code
_entity_poly.pdbx_strand_id
1 'polypeptide(L)'
;MKQFVVTPAMGKRLIGKAVAAHPAVQAVLKKGTLVIVAGTTNGYVAEEILAATNQGEGFSRRGFRRGMVTPPGRQGPKIDFPGDVVLVDGL
;
A
#
# COMPACT_ATOMS: atom_id res chain seq x y z
N MET A 1 24.28 14.56 -17.26
CA MET A 1 22.92 14.12 -16.86
C MET A 1 22.98 12.63 -16.55
N LYS A 2 22.52 12.19 -15.36
CA LYS A 2 22.49 10.76 -15.02
C LYS A 2 21.08 10.22 -15.30
N GLN A 3 20.99 9.13 -16.03
CA GLN A 3 19.73 8.44 -16.30
C GLN A 3 19.58 7.26 -15.34
N PHE A 4 18.40 7.11 -14.76
CA PHE A 4 18.07 5.99 -13.87
C PHE A 4 16.89 5.22 -14.46
N VAL A 5 16.95 3.89 -14.37
CA VAL A 5 15.83 3.02 -14.74
C VAL A 5 14.98 2.76 -13.51
N VAL A 6 13.71 3.15 -13.56
CA VAL A 6 12.74 2.89 -12.50
C VAL A 6 11.86 1.74 -12.93
N THR A 7 12.01 0.59 -12.28
CA THR A 7 11.09 -0.53 -12.51
C THR A 7 9.70 -0.21 -11.97
N PRO A 8 8.63 -0.87 -12.44
CA PRO A 8 7.29 -0.66 -11.88
C PRO A 8 7.22 -0.87 -10.36
N ALA A 9 7.99 -1.81 -9.81
CA ALA A 9 8.04 -2.04 -8.36
C ALA A 9 8.71 -0.88 -7.63
N MET A 10 9.81 -0.33 -8.18
CA MET A 10 10.47 0.85 -7.63
C MET A 10 9.58 2.09 -7.70
N GLY A 11 8.86 2.28 -8.81
CA GLY A 11 7.91 3.39 -8.96
C GLY A 11 6.80 3.33 -7.93
N LYS A 12 6.20 2.16 -7.71
CA LYS A 12 5.17 1.97 -6.66
C LYS A 12 5.72 2.22 -5.26
N ARG A 13 6.96 1.79 -4.97
CA ARG A 13 7.62 2.09 -3.70
C ARG A 13 7.87 3.60 -3.53
N LEU A 14 8.29 4.29 -4.59
CA LEU A 14 8.49 5.75 -4.57
C LEU A 14 7.18 6.47 -4.29
N ILE A 15 6.08 6.06 -4.94
CA ILE A 15 4.72 6.56 -4.66
C ILE A 15 4.35 6.31 -3.18
N GLY A 16 4.56 5.09 -2.67
CA GLY A 16 4.32 4.76 -1.27
C GLY A 16 5.00 5.72 -0.29
N LYS A 17 6.31 5.95 -0.49
CA LYS A 17 7.11 6.87 0.33
C LYS A 17 6.61 8.31 0.22
N ALA A 18 6.30 8.77 -0.99
CA ALA A 18 5.80 10.11 -1.21
C ALA A 18 4.44 10.34 -0.53
N VAL A 19 3.53 9.37 -0.60
CA VAL A 19 2.23 9.45 0.08
C VAL A 19 2.39 9.42 1.59
N ALA A 20 3.23 8.52 2.13
CA ALA A 20 3.51 8.49 3.56
C ALA A 20 4.08 9.83 4.07
N ALA A 21 4.95 10.49 3.29
CA ALA A 21 5.50 11.80 3.63
C ALA A 21 4.56 12.99 3.33
N HIS A 22 3.40 12.76 2.71
CA HIS A 22 2.52 13.86 2.28
C HIS A 22 1.90 14.59 3.48
N PRO A 23 1.88 15.94 3.52
CA PRO A 23 1.39 16.69 4.67
C PRO A 23 -0.05 16.35 5.10
N ALA A 24 -0.96 16.13 4.14
CA ALA A 24 -2.34 15.76 4.46
C ALA A 24 -2.44 14.36 5.13
N VAL A 25 -1.56 13.43 4.76
CA VAL A 25 -1.50 12.09 5.37
C VAL A 25 -0.95 12.19 6.80
N GLN A 26 0.13 12.95 6.97
CA GLN A 26 0.71 13.21 8.30
C GLN A 26 -0.26 13.95 9.23
N ALA A 27 -1.10 14.83 8.69
CA ALA A 27 -2.13 15.53 9.46
C ALA A 27 -3.25 14.58 9.92
N VAL A 28 -3.81 13.76 9.02
CA VAL A 28 -4.91 12.84 9.36
C VAL A 28 -4.46 11.72 10.30
N LEU A 29 -3.20 11.28 10.23
CA LEU A 29 -2.63 10.32 11.17
C LEU A 29 -2.53 10.85 12.61
N LYS A 30 -2.52 12.17 12.82
CA LYS A 30 -2.57 12.76 14.16
C LYS A 30 -3.99 12.83 14.71
N LYS A 31 -4.96 13.09 13.82
CA LYS A 31 -6.37 13.19 14.18
C LYS A 31 -7.25 13.05 12.93
N GLY A 32 -8.09 12.02 12.89
CA GLY A 32 -8.99 11.71 11.78
C GLY A 32 -8.94 10.24 11.37
N THR A 33 -9.47 9.93 10.20
CA THR A 33 -9.52 8.56 9.68
C THR A 33 -8.83 8.48 8.32
N LEU A 34 -7.84 7.59 8.22
CA LEU A 34 -7.19 7.25 6.97
C LEU A 34 -7.64 5.86 6.53
N VAL A 35 -8.21 5.77 5.33
CA VAL A 35 -8.58 4.51 4.70
C VAL A 35 -7.69 4.27 3.48
N ILE A 36 -6.98 3.15 3.47
CA ILE A 36 -6.17 2.71 2.34
C ILE A 36 -6.84 1.48 1.74
N VAL A 37 -7.40 1.66 0.55
CA VAL A 37 -8.13 0.59 -0.15
C VAL A 37 -7.18 -0.33 -0.91
N ALA A 38 -7.51 -1.61 -0.97
CA ALA A 38 -6.75 -2.65 -1.65
C ALA A 38 -6.43 -2.31 -3.11
N GLY A 39 -5.14 -2.39 -3.45
CA GLY A 39 -4.60 -2.12 -4.76
C GLY A 39 -3.10 -2.39 -4.79
N THR A 40 -2.57 -2.85 -5.92
CA THR A 40 -1.16 -3.28 -5.97
C THR A 40 -0.15 -2.14 -5.71
N THR A 41 -0.53 -0.89 -5.98
CA THR A 41 0.24 0.30 -5.58
C THR A 41 -0.07 0.69 -4.14
N ASN A 42 -1.35 0.67 -3.75
CA ASN A 42 -1.79 1.01 -2.39
C ASN A 42 -1.22 0.07 -1.33
N GLY A 43 -0.89 -1.18 -1.68
CA GLY A 43 -0.18 -2.09 -0.78
C GLY A 43 1.22 -1.57 -0.40
N TYR A 44 1.88 -0.81 -1.29
CA TYR A 44 3.13 -0.12 -0.93
C TYR A 44 2.86 1.09 -0.04
N VAL A 45 1.78 1.84 -0.29
CA VAL A 45 1.34 2.95 0.58
C VAL A 45 1.06 2.43 2.00
N ALA A 46 0.31 1.34 2.10
CA ALA A 46 -0.01 0.68 3.37
C ALA A 46 1.26 0.20 4.09
N GLU A 47 2.20 -0.46 3.40
CA GLU A 47 3.49 -0.85 4.01
C GLU A 47 4.26 0.35 4.58
N GLU A 48 4.38 1.45 3.83
CA GLU A 48 5.15 2.62 4.27
C GLU A 48 4.47 3.33 5.45
N ILE A 49 3.14 3.46 5.43
CA ILE A 49 2.39 4.13 6.51
C ILE A 49 2.38 3.27 7.78
N LEU A 50 2.10 1.97 7.66
CA LEU A 50 2.13 1.05 8.80
C LEU A 50 3.54 0.93 9.39
N ALA A 51 4.59 0.97 8.57
CA ALA A 51 5.97 1.03 9.07
C ALA A 51 6.23 2.34 9.83
N ALA A 52 5.78 3.49 9.31
CA ALA A 52 5.95 4.79 9.97
C ALA A 52 5.17 4.90 11.29
N THR A 53 4.11 4.12 11.47
CA THR A 53 3.30 4.09 12.70
C THR A 53 3.57 2.86 13.58
N ASN A 54 4.63 2.08 13.30
CA ASN A 54 5.01 0.86 14.02
C ASN A 54 3.92 -0.24 14.08
N GLN A 55 3.09 -0.33 13.04
CA GLN A 55 1.98 -1.28 12.90
C GLN A 55 2.14 -2.21 11.69
N GLY A 56 3.38 -2.37 11.19
CA GLY A 56 3.66 -3.22 10.03
C GLY A 56 3.56 -4.73 10.29
N GLU A 57 3.50 -5.16 11.56
CA GLU A 57 3.46 -6.57 11.90
C GLU A 57 2.18 -7.24 11.37
N GLY A 58 2.33 -8.42 10.77
CA GLY A 58 1.21 -9.19 10.20
C GLY A 58 0.68 -8.67 8.85
N PHE A 59 1.07 -7.47 8.40
CA PHE A 59 0.65 -6.96 7.10
C PHE A 59 1.44 -7.59 5.94
N SER A 60 0.73 -7.94 4.86
CA SER A 60 1.36 -8.39 3.61
C SER A 60 0.66 -7.80 2.40
N ARG A 61 1.40 -7.06 1.56
CA ARG A 61 0.86 -6.50 0.31
C ARG A 61 0.54 -7.54 -0.78
N ARG A 62 0.93 -8.82 -0.63
CA ARG A 62 0.75 -9.85 -1.68
C ARG A 62 -0.72 -10.09 -2.00
N GLY A 63 -1.59 -10.05 -0.99
CA GLY A 63 -3.05 -10.20 -1.11
C GLY A 63 -3.81 -8.89 -1.20
N PHE A 64 -3.14 -7.74 -1.04
CA PHE A 64 -3.77 -6.43 -0.93
C PHE A 64 -4.18 -5.86 -2.30
N ARG A 65 -5.15 -6.51 -2.94
CA ARG A 65 -5.69 -6.17 -4.26
C ARG A 65 -7.11 -6.71 -4.41
N ARG A 66 -7.97 -5.99 -5.14
CA ARG A 66 -9.36 -6.40 -5.36
C ARG A 66 -9.55 -7.40 -6.51
N GLY A 67 -8.55 -7.62 -7.36
CA GLY A 67 -8.69 -8.51 -8.51
C GLY A 67 -7.38 -8.87 -9.22
N MET A 68 -7.50 -9.78 -10.19
CA MET A 68 -6.43 -10.22 -11.06
C MET A 68 -6.98 -10.50 -12.45
N VAL A 69 -6.42 -9.86 -13.47
CA VAL A 69 -6.63 -10.30 -14.85
C VAL A 69 -5.74 -11.52 -15.08
N THR A 70 -6.34 -12.60 -15.55
CA THR A 70 -5.64 -13.85 -15.85
C THR A 70 -5.97 -14.29 -17.28
N PRO A 71 -5.06 -15.02 -17.95
CA PRO A 71 -5.37 -15.63 -19.25
C PRO A 71 -6.57 -16.58 -19.14
N PRO A 72 -7.32 -16.80 -20.23
CA PRO A 72 -8.43 -17.75 -20.25
C PRO A 72 -8.01 -19.13 -19.72
N GLY A 73 -8.85 -19.74 -18.88
CA GLY A 73 -8.60 -21.06 -18.31
C GLY A 73 -7.56 -21.12 -17.18
N ARG A 74 -6.93 -20.00 -16.81
CA ARG A 74 -5.95 -19.95 -15.73
C ARG A 74 -6.52 -19.22 -14.51
N GLN A 75 -6.38 -19.81 -13.33
CA GLN A 75 -6.68 -19.12 -12.07
C GLN A 75 -5.42 -18.48 -11.51
N GLY A 76 -5.59 -17.31 -10.91
CA GLY A 76 -4.53 -16.66 -10.15
C GLY A 76 -4.24 -17.39 -8.85
N PRO A 77 -3.08 -17.13 -8.21
CA PRO A 77 -2.84 -17.62 -6.86
C PRO A 77 -3.93 -17.11 -5.93
N LYS A 78 -4.51 -18.02 -5.13
CA LYS A 78 -5.38 -17.66 -4.01
C LYS A 78 -4.48 -17.12 -2.90
N ILE A 79 -4.65 -15.85 -2.61
CA ILE A 79 -3.96 -15.16 -1.52
C ILE A 79 -5.04 -14.47 -0.71
N ASP A 80 -5.03 -14.69 0.58
CA ASP A 80 -6.03 -14.11 1.47
C ASP A 80 -5.95 -12.58 1.44
N PHE A 81 -7.13 -11.96 1.43
CA PHE A 81 -7.30 -10.53 1.56
C PHE A 81 -8.01 -10.26 2.88
N PRO A 82 -7.26 -9.89 3.95
CA PRO A 82 -7.84 -9.74 5.28
C PRO A 82 -8.72 -8.49 5.42
N GLY A 83 -8.63 -7.54 4.49
CA GLY A 83 -9.36 -6.29 4.52
C GLY A 83 -8.51 -5.10 4.07
N ASP A 84 -9.16 -3.95 3.95
CA ASP A 84 -8.47 -2.66 3.75
C ASP A 84 -7.76 -2.22 5.04
N VAL A 85 -6.79 -1.32 4.93
CA VAL A 85 -6.15 -0.71 6.11
C VAL A 85 -6.95 0.52 6.50
N VAL A 86 -7.43 0.54 7.74
CA VAL A 86 -8.16 1.66 8.33
C VAL A 86 -7.42 2.08 9.58
N LEU A 87 -6.96 3.32 9.62
CA LEU A 87 -6.30 3.91 10.78
C LEU A 87 -7.18 5.05 11.31
N VAL A 88 -7.52 5.01 12.60
CA VAL A 88 -8.25 6.05 13.32
C VAL A 88 -7.29 6.70 14.30
N ASP A 89 -7.07 8.01 14.14
CA ASP A 89 -6.11 8.77 14.92
C ASP A 89 -4.71 8.12 14.93
N GLY A 90 -4.36 7.48 13.81
CA GLY A 90 -3.08 6.80 13.60
C GLY A 90 -2.96 5.37 14.14
N LEU A 91 -4.05 4.79 14.66
CA LEU A 91 -4.14 3.44 15.24
C LEU A 91 -5.11 2.52 14.49
#